data_AF-A0AAD3HPM5-F1
#
_entry.id   AF-A0AAD3HPM5-F1
#
_cell.length_a   1.000
_cell.length_b   1.000
_cell.length_c   1.000
_cell.angle_alpha   90.00
_cell.angle_beta   90.00
_cell.angle_gamma   90.00
#
_symmetry.space_group_name_H-M   'P 1'
#
loop_
_entity.id
_entity.type
_entity.pdbx_description
1 polymer ?
#
loop_
_entity_poly.entity_id
_entity_poly.type
_entity_poly.pdbx_seq_one_letter_code
_entity_poly.pdbx_strand_id
1 'polypeptide(L)'
;MSAALLRTDNALLPRCATPSCRRRVPFVSCSASYTRSSFMQAPRICPARSTARSVRGAVRVLAFHSEISGEAYVCLGLAQCFAKIDGSLAPVLVIEPMSASSLECLANGARTSYKMVTGVSFGEAFQRHIDALPEAFRDAHFCENFEFRCEAAARTWQRPHAQDNLMDIVPLGKVRSNFNFSLEDKRVLNMENVVNDADNVKQDMSIDVYGRKKASDAAAKQAAVTAAKAAEEAEAAKKQQEEDDLDALLLA
;
A
#
# COMPACT_ATOMS: atom_id res chain seq x y z
N MET A 1 63.72 4.01 39.97
CA MET A 1 63.34 3.24 38.76
C MET A 1 62.64 4.22 37.83
N SER A 2 63.44 5.00 37.10
CA SER A 2 63.72 4.88 35.66
C SER A 2 62.66 5.53 34.76
N ALA A 3 63.12 6.55 34.05
CA ALA A 3 62.47 7.33 33.02
C ALA A 3 62.58 6.69 31.63
N ALA A 4 61.71 7.10 30.70
CA ALA A 4 61.87 7.22 29.22
C ALA A 4 60.44 7.43 28.64
N LEU A 5 60.01 8.49 27.93
CA LEU A 5 60.56 9.34 26.87
C LEU A 5 60.91 8.61 25.55
N LEU A 6 60.15 9.02 24.51
CA LEU A 6 60.53 9.24 23.09
C LEU A 6 60.06 8.24 22.00
N ARG A 7 59.27 8.84 21.08
CA ARG A 7 59.39 8.89 19.60
C ARG A 7 59.52 7.60 18.78
N THR A 8 58.68 7.50 17.74
CA THR A 8 59.00 7.67 16.28
C THR A 8 57.67 7.54 15.51
N ASP A 9 57.21 8.52 14.72
CA ASP A 9 57.61 8.96 13.38
C ASP A 9 57.50 7.92 12.24
N ASN A 10 56.83 8.39 11.18
CA ASN A 10 57.00 8.04 9.76
C ASN A 10 56.47 6.67 9.27
N ALA A 11 55.52 6.66 8.33
CA ALA A 11 55.83 6.93 6.91
C ALA A 11 54.66 6.56 5.96
N LEU A 12 54.51 7.42 4.94
CA LEU A 12 54.20 7.09 3.54
C LEU A 12 52.78 6.68 3.11
N LEU A 13 52.16 7.66 2.44
CA LEU A 13 51.15 7.54 1.37
C LEU A 13 51.60 6.56 0.25
N PRO A 14 50.65 6.14 -0.61
CA PRO A 14 50.75 6.69 -1.95
C PRO A 14 49.43 7.26 -2.49
N ARG A 15 49.63 8.34 -3.24
CA ARG A 15 48.70 8.96 -4.20
C ARG A 15 48.45 7.98 -5.34
N CYS A 16 47.21 7.86 -5.80
CA CYS A 16 46.92 7.48 -7.19
C CYS A 16 46.05 8.54 -7.85
N ALA A 17 46.58 9.05 -8.95
CA ALA A 17 46.00 10.05 -9.83
C ALA A 17 45.01 9.38 -10.82
N THR A 18 43.93 10.12 -11.13
CA THR A 18 43.15 10.28 -12.39
C THR A 18 43.48 9.37 -13.61
N PRO A 19 42.54 9.05 -14.54
CA PRO A 19 41.64 10.05 -15.14
C PRO A 19 40.24 9.60 -15.62
N SER A 20 39.49 10.63 -16.01
CA SER A 20 38.25 10.65 -16.79
C SER A 20 38.12 9.57 -17.87
N CYS A 21 36.98 8.88 -17.90
CA CYS A 21 36.52 8.14 -19.08
C CYS A 21 35.08 8.54 -19.39
N ARG A 22 34.90 9.66 -20.11
CA ARG A 22 33.66 10.00 -20.80
C ARG A 22 33.56 9.09 -22.03
N ARG A 23 32.73 8.04 -21.97
CA ARG A 23 32.32 7.32 -23.17
C ARG A 23 31.23 8.13 -23.89
N ARG A 24 31.61 8.77 -25.00
CA ARG A 24 30.69 9.25 -26.03
C ARG A 24 30.07 8.02 -26.72
N VAL A 25 28.76 7.94 -26.71
CA VAL A 25 28.00 7.03 -27.58
C VAL A 25 28.01 7.58 -29.02
N PRO A 26 28.24 6.74 -30.05
CA PRO A 26 28.05 7.17 -31.43
C PRO A 26 26.55 7.21 -31.77
N PHE A 27 26.14 8.38 -32.23
CA PHE A 27 24.86 8.68 -32.87
C PHE A 27 24.83 7.96 -34.23
N VAL A 28 24.07 6.88 -34.34
CA VAL A 28 23.82 6.23 -35.63
C VAL A 28 22.59 6.88 -36.25
N SER A 29 22.84 7.79 -37.20
CA SER A 29 21.82 8.34 -38.08
C SER A 29 21.45 7.29 -39.12
N CYS A 30 20.28 6.67 -38.99
CA CYS A 30 19.72 5.84 -40.05
C CYS A 30 18.95 6.75 -41.01
N SER A 31 19.57 7.06 -42.14
CA SER A 31 18.98 7.77 -43.27
C SER A 31 17.87 6.91 -43.90
N ALA A 32 16.64 7.40 -43.85
CA ALA A 32 15.49 6.84 -44.53
C ALA A 32 15.61 7.06 -46.05
N SER A 33 15.92 6.00 -46.79
CA SER A 33 15.74 5.96 -48.24
C SER A 33 14.35 5.42 -48.58
N TYR A 34 13.55 6.33 -49.14
CA TYR A 34 12.17 6.13 -49.56
C TYR A 34 12.14 5.42 -50.93
N THR A 35 11.86 4.12 -50.98
CA THR A 35 11.51 3.42 -52.22
C THR A 35 10.02 3.12 -52.24
N ARG A 36 9.29 3.88 -53.06
CA ARG A 36 7.90 3.59 -53.46
C ARG A 36 7.87 2.26 -54.20
N SER A 37 7.18 1.28 -53.63
CA SER A 37 6.73 0.08 -54.35
C SER A 37 5.21 -0.01 -54.19
N SER A 38 4.53 0.31 -55.28
CA SER A 38 3.11 0.08 -55.52
C SER A 38 2.83 -1.43 -55.52
N PHE A 39 2.21 -1.94 -54.46
CA PHE A 39 1.63 -3.27 -54.43
C PHE A 39 0.11 -3.19 -54.46
N MET A 40 -0.46 -3.80 -55.49
CA MET A 40 -1.89 -3.92 -55.71
C MET A 40 -2.58 -4.60 -54.52
N GLN A 41 -3.69 -4.01 -54.08
CA GLN A 41 -4.57 -4.61 -53.07
C GLN A 41 -5.32 -5.79 -53.69
N ALA A 42 -5.00 -7.00 -53.23
CA ALA A 42 -5.89 -8.16 -53.34
C ALA A 42 -6.92 -8.13 -52.19
N PRO A 43 -8.20 -8.48 -52.44
CA PRO A 43 -9.23 -8.48 -51.41
C PRO A 43 -8.93 -9.55 -50.36
N ARG A 44 -8.79 -9.13 -49.10
CA ARG A 44 -8.66 -10.04 -47.96
C ARG A 44 -10.01 -10.69 -47.68
N ILE A 45 -10.10 -11.98 -47.94
CA ILE A 45 -11.17 -12.86 -47.47
C ILE A 45 -11.12 -12.86 -45.94
N CYS A 46 -12.18 -12.39 -45.29
CA CYS A 46 -12.33 -12.46 -43.84
C CYS A 46 -12.49 -13.93 -43.42
N PRO A 47 -11.58 -14.52 -42.60
CA PRO A 47 -11.89 -15.79 -41.98
C PRO A 47 -12.99 -15.58 -40.93
N ALA A 48 -13.97 -16.47 -40.95
CA ALA A 48 -15.09 -16.50 -40.02
C ALA A 48 -14.59 -16.46 -38.57
N ARG A 49 -15.27 -15.64 -37.76
CA ARG A 49 -15.04 -15.45 -36.33
C ARG A 49 -15.27 -16.79 -35.60
N SER A 50 -14.21 -17.58 -35.46
CA SER A 50 -14.20 -18.76 -34.60
C SER A 50 -14.56 -18.32 -33.19
N THR A 51 -15.71 -18.79 -32.71
CA THR A 51 -16.13 -18.69 -31.32
C THR A 51 -15.24 -19.62 -30.50
N ALA A 52 -14.04 -19.15 -30.19
CA ALA A 52 -13.19 -19.78 -29.19
C ALA A 52 -13.92 -19.71 -27.84
N ARG A 53 -14.64 -20.79 -27.51
CA ARG A 53 -15.11 -21.03 -26.14
C ARG A 53 -13.90 -20.92 -25.24
N SER A 54 -13.90 -19.92 -24.38
CA SER A 54 -13.00 -19.82 -23.23
C SER A 54 -13.13 -21.12 -22.44
N VAL A 55 -12.23 -22.07 -22.68
CA VAL A 55 -12.01 -23.18 -21.75
C VAL A 55 -11.55 -22.49 -20.48
N ARG A 56 -12.45 -22.42 -19.49
CA ARG A 56 -12.08 -22.06 -18.12
C ARG A 56 -11.10 -23.13 -17.69
N GLY A 57 -9.81 -22.90 -17.97
CA GLY A 57 -8.74 -23.74 -17.47
C GLY A 57 -8.95 -23.84 -15.97
N ALA A 58 -9.10 -25.05 -15.47
CA ALA A 58 -9.06 -25.29 -14.04
C ALA A 58 -7.75 -24.69 -13.54
N VAL A 59 -7.84 -23.56 -12.84
CA VAL A 59 -6.71 -22.97 -12.13
C VAL A 59 -6.38 -23.99 -11.06
N ARG A 60 -5.45 -24.90 -11.37
CA ARG A 60 -4.82 -25.74 -10.35
C ARG A 60 -4.13 -24.76 -9.43
N VAL A 61 -4.71 -24.56 -8.25
CA VAL A 61 -3.99 -24.06 -7.08
C VAL A 61 -3.01 -25.16 -6.73
N LEU A 62 -1.88 -25.20 -7.44
CA LEU A 62 -0.72 -25.94 -6.99
C LEU A 62 -0.34 -25.26 -5.68
N ALA A 63 -0.37 -26.01 -4.58
CA ALA A 63 0.31 -25.61 -3.37
C ALA A 63 1.76 -25.33 -3.76
N PHE A 64 2.11 -24.04 -3.87
CA PHE A 64 3.43 -23.58 -4.31
C PHE A 64 4.42 -23.82 -3.19
N HIS A 65 4.81 -25.08 -2.98
CA HIS A 65 6.05 -25.36 -2.27
C HIS A 65 7.20 -25.14 -3.26
N SER A 66 7.51 -23.87 -3.53
CA SER A 66 8.80 -23.54 -4.12
C SER A 66 9.85 -23.85 -3.06
N GLU A 67 10.80 -24.72 -3.37
CA GLU A 67 11.93 -25.01 -2.49
C GLU A 67 12.80 -23.75 -2.39
N ILE A 68 12.62 -22.98 -1.31
CA ILE A 68 13.42 -21.79 -1.01
C ILE A 68 14.57 -22.26 -0.12
N SER A 69 15.81 -21.99 -0.54
CA SER A 69 16.98 -22.30 0.28
C SER A 69 16.91 -21.54 1.61
N GLY A 70 17.30 -22.20 2.72
CA GLY A 70 17.39 -21.54 4.03
C GLY A 70 18.33 -20.33 4.02
N GLU A 71 19.35 -20.36 3.16
CA GLU A 71 20.32 -19.27 2.99
C GLU A 71 19.81 -18.13 2.08
N ALA A 72 18.59 -18.26 1.53
CA ALA A 72 18.04 -17.22 0.66
C ALA A 72 17.86 -15.90 1.43
N TYR A 73 18.11 -14.79 0.77
CA TYR A 73 17.94 -13.46 1.36
C TYR A 73 16.45 -13.13 1.57
N VAL A 74 16.13 -12.64 2.78
CA VAL A 74 14.85 -12.01 3.10
C VAL A 74 15.09 -10.69 3.82
N CYS A 75 14.20 -9.75 3.57
CA CYS A 75 14.19 -8.46 4.22
C CYS A 75 13.03 -8.41 5.23
N LEU A 76 13.30 -8.04 6.49
CA LEU A 76 12.30 -7.86 7.53
C LEU A 76 12.18 -6.38 7.90
N GLY A 77 10.97 -5.86 7.90
CA GLY A 77 10.64 -4.51 8.31
C GLY A 77 10.00 -4.48 9.70
N LEU A 78 10.41 -3.53 10.53
CA LEU A 78 9.76 -3.20 11.79
C LEU A 78 8.75 -2.07 11.56
N ALA A 79 7.47 -2.41 11.44
CA ALA A 79 6.38 -1.48 11.25
C ALA A 79 5.84 -0.97 12.59
N GLN A 80 5.56 0.33 12.68
CA GLN A 80 4.69 0.87 13.73
C GLN A 80 3.25 0.89 13.22
N CYS A 81 2.42 0.05 13.81
CA CYS A 81 1.00 -0.08 13.54
C CYS A 81 0.19 0.37 14.76
N PHE A 82 -1.13 0.38 14.64
CA PHE A 82 -2.05 0.67 15.73
C PHE A 82 -3.10 -0.44 15.85
N ALA A 83 -3.44 -0.81 17.07
CA ALA A 83 -4.56 -1.70 17.37
C ALA A 83 -5.64 -0.92 18.10
N LYS A 84 -6.91 -1.19 17.77
CA LYS A 84 -8.05 -0.62 18.48
C LYS A 84 -8.38 -1.52 19.67
N ILE A 85 -8.14 -1.02 20.88
CA ILE A 85 -8.42 -1.70 22.15
C ILE A 85 -9.37 -0.80 22.93
N ASP A 86 -10.56 -1.30 23.26
CA ASP A 86 -11.57 -0.57 24.05
C ASP A 86 -11.89 0.84 23.54
N GLY A 87 -11.94 1.00 22.22
CA GLY A 87 -12.22 2.28 21.57
C GLY A 87 -11.03 3.23 21.43
N SER A 88 -9.87 2.91 22.02
CA SER A 88 -8.63 3.69 21.91
C SER A 88 -7.62 3.04 20.95
N LEU A 89 -6.78 3.86 20.30
CA LEU A 89 -5.71 3.37 19.43
C LEU A 89 -4.40 3.21 20.21
N ALA A 90 -3.98 1.97 20.43
CA ALA A 90 -2.70 1.65 21.05
C ALA A 90 -1.62 1.41 19.97
N PRO A 91 -0.40 1.97 20.10
CA PRO A 91 0.70 1.68 19.18
C PRO A 91 1.23 0.26 19.41
N VAL A 92 1.47 -0.46 18.32
CA VAL A 92 2.00 -1.83 18.32
C VAL A 92 3.12 -1.93 17.30
N LEU A 93 4.21 -2.62 17.66
CA LEU A 93 5.31 -2.90 16.75
C LEU A 93 5.11 -4.27 16.10
N VAL A 94 5.23 -4.31 14.77
CA VAL A 94 5.00 -5.52 13.98
C VAL A 94 6.19 -5.80 13.07
N ILE A 95 6.67 -7.04 13.10
CA ILE A 95 7.69 -7.57 12.20
C ILE A 95 6.99 -8.10 10.95
N GLU A 96 7.31 -7.52 9.80
CA GLU A 96 6.74 -7.92 8.52
C GLU A 96 7.84 -8.32 7.52
N PRO A 97 7.66 -9.41 6.77
CA PRO A 97 8.52 -9.72 5.65
C PRO A 97 8.23 -8.75 4.49
N MET A 98 9.29 -8.19 3.93
CA MET A 98 9.24 -7.19 2.86
C MET A 98 9.61 -7.81 1.52
N SER A 99 8.82 -7.50 0.50
CA SER A 99 9.15 -7.82 -0.89
C SER A 99 10.23 -6.87 -1.44
N ALA A 100 10.90 -7.30 -2.50
CA ALA A 100 11.87 -6.50 -3.23
C ALA A 100 11.30 -5.14 -3.68
N SER A 101 10.11 -5.15 -4.29
CA SER A 101 9.44 -3.91 -4.75
C SER A 101 9.08 -2.97 -3.60
N SER A 102 8.70 -3.50 -2.43
CA SER A 102 8.45 -2.65 -1.25
C SER A 102 9.73 -1.95 -0.80
N LEU A 103 10.87 -2.64 -0.76
CA LEU A 103 12.14 -2.00 -0.41
C LEU A 103 12.55 -0.91 -1.41
N GLU A 104 12.35 -1.17 -2.70
CA GLU A 104 12.60 -0.20 -3.77
C GLU A 104 11.76 1.08 -3.58
N CYS A 105 10.46 0.95 -3.31
CA CYS A 105 9.58 2.08 -3.03
C CYS A 105 10.05 2.88 -1.81
N LEU A 106 10.46 2.19 -0.73
CA LEU A 106 11.02 2.83 0.46
C LEU A 106 12.31 3.60 0.14
N ALA A 107 13.20 3.01 -0.67
CA ALA A 107 14.45 3.64 -1.07
C ALA A 107 14.23 4.88 -1.94
N ASN A 108 13.17 4.90 -2.74
CA ASN A 108 12.74 6.05 -3.53
C ASN A 108 12.10 7.18 -2.69
N GLY A 109 11.99 7.02 -1.37
CA GLY A 109 11.49 8.05 -0.46
C GLY A 109 9.98 8.03 -0.22
N ALA A 110 9.30 6.93 -0.58
CA ALA A 110 7.88 6.77 -0.27
C ALA A 110 7.66 6.87 1.25
N ARG A 111 6.57 7.54 1.64
CA ARG A 111 6.14 7.64 3.04
C ARG A 111 5.88 6.24 3.57
N THR A 112 6.40 5.94 4.76
CA THR A 112 6.34 4.60 5.32
C THR A 112 6.02 4.58 6.81
N SER A 113 5.41 3.48 7.25
CA SER A 113 5.23 3.15 8.67
C SER A 113 6.36 2.25 9.21
N TYR A 114 7.35 1.89 8.38
CA TYR A 114 8.51 1.11 8.82
C TYR A 114 9.54 2.02 9.51
N LYS A 115 9.89 1.71 10.75
CA LYS A 115 10.95 2.39 11.51
C LYS A 115 12.33 1.98 11.05
N MET A 116 12.49 0.68 10.79
CA MET A 116 13.74 0.09 10.38
C MET A 116 13.51 -1.17 9.59
N VAL A 117 14.52 -1.54 8.82
CA VAL A 117 14.54 -2.70 7.96
C VAL A 117 15.87 -3.41 8.13
N THR A 118 15.87 -4.74 8.19
CA THR A 118 17.06 -5.58 8.33
C THR A 118 17.06 -6.71 7.30
N GLY A 119 18.23 -7.03 6.76
CA GLY A 119 18.44 -8.19 5.90
C GLY A 119 18.81 -9.42 6.74
N VAL A 120 18.16 -10.55 6.51
CA VAL A 120 18.37 -11.82 7.23
C VAL A 120 18.29 -13.01 6.29
N SER A 121 18.74 -14.18 6.75
CA SER A 121 18.51 -15.42 6.01
C SER A 121 17.05 -15.87 6.14
N PHE A 122 16.54 -16.53 5.11
CA PHE A 122 15.18 -17.06 5.09
C PHE A 122 14.96 -18.08 6.22
N GLY A 123 15.95 -18.93 6.50
CA GLY A 123 15.88 -19.93 7.57
C GLY A 123 15.69 -19.29 8.95
N GLU A 124 16.47 -18.26 9.27
CA GLU A 124 16.34 -17.51 10.54
C GLU A 124 14.99 -16.79 10.64
N ALA A 125 14.57 -16.13 9.56
CA ALA A 125 13.30 -15.43 9.50
C ALA A 125 12.12 -16.40 9.68
N PHE A 126 12.12 -17.52 8.94
CA PHE A 126 11.03 -18.48 8.91
C PHE A 126 10.84 -19.20 10.25
N GLN A 127 11.94 -19.48 10.97
CA GLN A 127 11.91 -20.04 12.33
C GLN A 127 11.48 -19.01 13.40
N ARG A 128 11.29 -17.74 13.02
CA ARG A 128 10.93 -16.63 13.93
C ARG A 128 11.92 -16.45 15.07
N HIS A 129 13.21 -16.63 14.78
CA HIS A 129 14.27 -16.58 15.79
C HIS A 129 14.54 -15.12 16.21
N ILE A 130 13.74 -14.59 17.13
CA ILE A 130 13.76 -13.17 17.50
C ILE A 130 15.11 -12.73 18.10
N ASP A 131 15.83 -13.66 18.75
CA ASP A 131 17.14 -13.39 19.34
C ASP A 131 18.25 -13.16 18.31
N ALA A 132 18.04 -13.63 17.08
CA ALA A 132 18.96 -13.39 15.96
C ALA A 132 18.71 -12.01 15.32
N LEU A 133 17.58 -11.37 15.64
CA LEU A 133 17.25 -10.04 15.14
C LEU A 133 17.89 -8.94 16.00
N PRO A 134 18.07 -7.73 15.44
CA PRO A 134 18.54 -6.58 16.19
C PRO A 134 17.63 -6.30 17.41
N GLU A 135 18.21 -5.72 18.47
CA GLU A 135 17.53 -5.48 19.75
C GLU A 135 16.16 -4.78 19.62
N ALA A 136 16.05 -3.84 18.68
CA ALA A 136 14.81 -3.11 18.42
C ALA A 136 13.63 -3.97 17.92
N PHE A 137 13.87 -5.20 17.47
CA PHE A 137 12.83 -6.14 17.05
C PHE A 137 12.32 -7.03 18.20
N ARG A 138 12.98 -7.04 19.36
CA ARG A 138 12.64 -7.96 20.47
C ARG A 138 11.25 -7.73 21.05
N ASP A 139 10.82 -6.46 21.11
CA ASP A 139 9.50 -6.08 21.65
C ASP A 139 8.38 -6.15 20.61
N ALA A 140 8.67 -6.63 19.39
CA ALA A 140 7.74 -6.61 18.27
C ALA A 140 7.09 -7.97 18.02
N HIS A 141 5.86 -7.94 17.51
CA HIS A 141 5.11 -9.14 17.18
C HIS A 141 5.25 -9.50 15.70
N PHE A 142 5.36 -10.77 15.37
CA PHE A 142 5.29 -11.21 13.98
C PHE A 142 3.88 -10.98 13.41
N CYS A 143 3.81 -10.57 12.14
CA CYS A 143 2.54 -10.30 11.50
C CYS A 143 1.66 -11.55 11.31
N GLU A 144 0.39 -11.36 11.02
CA GLU A 144 -0.51 -12.45 10.64
C GLU A 144 -0.04 -13.15 9.36
N ASN A 145 -0.23 -14.48 9.32
CA ASN A 145 0.20 -15.34 8.22
C ASN A 145 1.69 -15.15 7.85
N PHE A 146 2.54 -14.93 8.86
CA PHE A 146 3.96 -14.62 8.67
C PHE A 146 4.67 -15.63 7.76
N GLU A 147 4.51 -16.95 7.99
CA GLU A 147 5.16 -18.00 7.19
C GLU A 147 4.85 -17.86 5.70
N PHE A 148 3.57 -17.77 5.35
CA PHE A 148 3.13 -17.59 3.97
C PHE A 148 3.67 -16.29 3.36
N ARG A 149 3.63 -15.19 4.11
CA ARG A 149 4.14 -13.88 3.66
C ARG A 149 5.66 -13.89 3.52
N CYS A 150 6.37 -14.61 4.38
CA CYS A 150 7.83 -14.73 4.38
C CYS A 150 8.29 -15.53 3.15
N GLU A 151 7.65 -16.66 2.86
CA GLU A 151 7.89 -17.39 1.61
C GLU A 151 7.60 -16.54 0.37
N ALA A 152 6.46 -15.84 0.36
CA ALA A 152 6.09 -14.99 -0.76
C ALA A 152 7.10 -13.85 -0.97
N ALA A 153 7.57 -13.22 0.11
CA ALA A 153 8.61 -12.20 0.07
C ALA A 153 9.94 -12.77 -0.43
N ALA A 154 10.38 -13.91 0.09
CA ALA A 154 11.61 -14.59 -0.31
C ALA A 154 11.65 -14.88 -1.82
N ARG A 155 10.53 -15.32 -2.42
CA ARG A 155 10.42 -15.51 -3.88
C ARG A 155 10.71 -14.23 -4.68
N THR A 156 10.35 -13.06 -4.15
CA THR A 156 10.62 -11.78 -4.84
C THR A 156 12.11 -11.46 -4.90
N TRP A 157 12.88 -11.92 -3.91
CA TRP A 157 14.33 -11.73 -3.78
C TRP A 157 15.16 -12.69 -4.64
N GLN A 158 14.57 -13.78 -5.13
CA GLN A 158 15.23 -14.70 -6.06
C GLN A 158 15.36 -14.14 -7.49
N ARG A 159 14.73 -12.99 -7.79
CA ARG A 159 14.83 -12.36 -9.11
C ARG A 159 16.20 -11.67 -9.27
N PRO A 160 16.86 -11.80 -10.44
CA PRO A 160 18.18 -11.18 -10.67
C PRO A 160 18.20 -9.68 -10.37
N HIS A 161 17.18 -8.95 -10.81
CA HIS A 161 17.06 -7.51 -10.56
C HIS A 161 17.12 -7.15 -9.05
N ALA A 162 16.50 -7.96 -8.19
CA ALA A 162 16.51 -7.71 -6.76
C ALA A 162 17.89 -7.98 -6.14
N GLN A 163 18.57 -9.03 -6.59
CA GLN A 163 19.91 -9.36 -6.12
C GLN A 163 20.94 -8.31 -6.53
N ASP A 164 20.87 -7.85 -7.78
CA ASP A 164 21.87 -6.94 -8.34
C ASP A 164 21.71 -5.49 -7.87
N ASN A 165 20.48 -5.03 -7.58
CA ASN A 165 20.21 -3.60 -7.34
C ASN A 165 19.73 -3.26 -5.93
N LEU A 166 19.08 -4.20 -5.24
CA LEU A 166 18.38 -3.90 -3.98
C LEU A 166 19.11 -4.43 -2.74
N MET A 167 19.94 -5.48 -2.88
CA MET A 167 20.68 -6.04 -1.74
C MET A 167 21.70 -5.06 -1.13
N ASP A 168 22.23 -4.12 -1.92
CA ASP A 168 23.12 -3.07 -1.44
C ASP A 168 22.41 -2.03 -0.54
N ILE A 169 21.09 -1.90 -0.68
CA ILE A 169 20.28 -0.96 0.11
C ILE A 169 20.24 -1.42 1.57
N VAL A 170 20.04 -2.72 1.81
CA VAL A 170 20.02 -3.37 3.12
C VAL A 170 20.74 -4.71 3.05
N PRO A 171 22.06 -4.74 3.29
CA PRO A 171 22.84 -5.98 3.27
C PRO A 171 22.42 -6.95 4.38
N LEU A 172 22.80 -8.23 4.24
CA LEU A 172 22.62 -9.25 5.28
C LEU A 172 23.25 -8.81 6.62
N GLY A 173 22.49 -8.94 7.70
CA GLY A 173 22.91 -8.58 9.06
C GLY A 173 23.02 -7.07 9.31
N LYS A 174 22.66 -6.23 8.34
CA LYS A 174 22.68 -4.76 8.50
C LYS A 174 21.27 -4.23 8.69
N VAL A 175 21.19 -3.20 9.52
CA VAL A 175 19.96 -2.46 9.81
C VAL A 175 20.01 -1.11 9.12
N ARG A 176 18.90 -0.73 8.50
CA ARG A 176 18.69 0.59 7.92
C ARG A 176 17.44 1.22 8.52
N SER A 177 17.56 2.44 9.02
CA SER A 177 16.47 3.23 9.61
C SER A 177 16.20 4.56 8.89
N ASN A 178 17.02 4.91 7.90
CA ASN A 178 16.94 6.19 7.18
C ASN A 178 15.88 6.15 6.06
N PHE A 179 14.62 5.89 6.44
CA PHE A 179 13.46 5.94 5.54
C PHE A 179 12.54 7.11 5.91
N ASN A 180 11.65 7.49 4.99
CA ASN A 180 10.68 8.56 5.19
C ASN A 180 9.52 8.10 6.11
N PHE A 181 9.84 7.92 7.39
CA PHE A 181 8.90 7.45 8.41
C PHE A 181 7.89 8.52 8.78
N SER A 182 6.60 8.19 8.71
CA SER A 182 5.50 9.10 8.99
C SER A 182 4.36 8.40 9.74
N LEU A 183 3.78 9.09 10.71
CA LEU A 183 2.63 8.64 11.51
C LEU A 183 1.32 9.38 11.20
N GLU A 184 1.29 10.22 10.15
CA GLU A 184 0.05 10.88 9.73
C GLU A 184 -1.00 9.86 9.26
N ASP A 185 -0.58 8.92 8.39
CA ASP A 185 -1.42 7.82 7.91
C ASP A 185 -1.29 6.60 8.84
N LYS A 186 -2.20 6.49 9.82
CA LYS A 186 -2.16 5.42 10.82
C LYS A 186 -2.66 4.10 10.21
N ARG A 187 -1.78 3.10 10.16
CA ARG A 187 -2.14 1.72 9.80
C ARG A 187 -2.75 1.00 11.00
N VAL A 188 -4.06 0.75 10.96
CA VAL A 188 -4.80 0.04 12.00
C VAL A 188 -4.98 -1.44 11.63
N LEU A 189 -4.58 -2.38 12.48
CA LEU A 189 -4.61 -3.82 12.18
C LEU A 189 -6.02 -4.43 12.27
N ASN A 190 -6.76 -4.10 13.32
CA ASN A 190 -8.06 -4.72 13.63
C ASN A 190 -9.24 -3.92 13.04
N MET A 191 -9.05 -3.32 11.87
CA MET A 191 -10.10 -2.53 11.24
C MET A 191 -11.01 -3.44 10.42
N GLU A 192 -12.22 -3.69 10.92
CA GLU A 192 -13.26 -4.39 10.17
C GLU A 192 -13.99 -3.40 9.26
N ASN A 193 -13.97 -3.65 7.95
CA ASN A 193 -14.73 -2.84 7.00
C ASN A 193 -16.12 -3.45 6.83
N VAL A 194 -17.12 -2.88 7.51
CA VAL A 194 -18.52 -3.29 7.36
C VAL A 194 -19.12 -2.59 6.16
N VAL A 195 -19.23 -3.31 5.04
CA VAL A 195 -19.84 -2.80 3.80
C VAL A 195 -21.35 -2.76 3.97
N ASN A 196 -21.92 -1.56 3.89
CA ASN A 196 -23.36 -1.34 3.95
C ASN A 196 -23.92 -1.13 2.55
N ASP A 197 -25.24 -1.35 2.36
CA ASP A 197 -25.91 -1.08 1.07
C ASP A 197 -25.80 0.38 0.63
N ALA A 198 -25.57 1.30 1.56
CA ALA A 198 -25.30 2.70 1.28
C ALA A 198 -23.94 2.94 0.60
N ASP A 199 -22.97 2.03 0.75
CA ASP A 199 -21.66 2.05 0.09
C ASP A 199 -21.73 1.49 -1.36
N ASN A 200 -22.89 0.97 -1.77
CA ASN A 200 -23.13 0.46 -3.12
C ASN A 200 -23.30 1.61 -4.12
N VAL A 201 -22.20 2.26 -4.49
CA VAL A 201 -22.18 3.26 -5.56
C VAL A 201 -22.38 2.55 -6.91
N LYS A 202 -23.49 2.85 -7.59
CA LYS A 202 -23.76 2.30 -8.93
C LYS A 202 -22.79 2.91 -9.94
N GLN A 203 -22.10 2.05 -10.68
CA GLN A 203 -21.15 2.45 -11.72
C GLN A 203 -21.82 3.22 -12.87
N ASP A 204 -23.09 2.92 -13.16
CA ASP A 204 -23.93 3.67 -14.10
C ASP A 204 -25.09 4.35 -13.36
N MET A 205 -25.01 5.68 -13.22
CA MET A 205 -26.08 6.48 -12.60
C MET A 205 -27.34 6.61 -13.48
N SER A 206 -27.27 6.18 -14.74
CA SER A 206 -28.36 6.25 -15.72
C SER A 206 -29.28 5.05 -15.69
N ILE A 207 -28.86 3.93 -15.07
CA ILE A 207 -29.64 2.69 -15.03
C ILE A 207 -30.18 2.43 -13.61
N ASP A 208 -31.19 3.19 -13.21
CA ASP A 208 -31.96 2.89 -12.00
C ASP A 208 -32.96 1.75 -12.27
N VAL A 209 -32.44 0.51 -12.34
CA VAL A 209 -33.24 -0.70 -12.56
C VAL A 209 -34.25 -0.94 -11.44
N TYR A 210 -34.01 -0.37 -10.25
CA TYR A 210 -34.82 -0.62 -9.06
C TYR A 210 -35.69 0.56 -8.63
N GLY A 211 -35.78 1.63 -9.43
CA GLY A 211 -36.62 2.80 -9.16
C GLY A 211 -36.34 3.49 -7.82
N ARG A 212 -35.14 3.31 -7.25
CA ARG A 212 -34.80 3.79 -5.91
C ARG A 212 -34.73 5.31 -5.83
N LYS A 213 -34.38 5.99 -6.92
CA LYS A 213 -34.45 7.46 -6.98
C LYS A 213 -35.88 7.96 -6.75
N LYS A 214 -36.88 7.27 -7.29
CA LYS A 214 -38.29 7.62 -7.07
C LYS A 214 -38.73 7.38 -5.62
N ALA A 215 -38.21 6.33 -4.98
CA ALA A 215 -38.51 6.03 -3.57
C ALA A 215 -37.85 7.03 -2.60
N SER A 216 -36.58 7.39 -2.82
CA SER A 216 -35.89 8.41 -2.02
C SER A 216 -36.50 9.80 -2.22
N ASP A 217 -36.85 10.15 -3.45
CA ASP A 217 -37.48 11.44 -3.76
C ASP A 217 -38.91 11.52 -3.22
N ALA A 218 -39.64 10.39 -3.19
CA ALA A 218 -40.96 10.32 -2.57
C ALA A 218 -40.87 10.40 -1.04
N ALA A 219 -39.92 9.70 -0.42
CA ALA A 219 -39.69 9.78 1.03
C ALA A 219 -39.25 11.19 1.46
N ALA A 220 -38.36 11.83 0.70
CA ALA A 220 -37.94 13.21 0.94
C ALA A 220 -39.10 14.20 0.78
N LYS A 221 -39.97 14.02 -0.23
CA LYS A 221 -41.18 14.84 -0.39
C LYS A 221 -42.19 14.61 0.72
N GLN A 222 -42.38 13.37 1.17
CA GLN A 222 -43.27 13.07 2.28
C GLN A 222 -42.76 13.67 3.59
N ALA A 223 -41.45 13.59 3.86
CA ALA A 223 -40.82 14.23 5.02
C ALA A 223 -40.94 15.76 4.99
N ALA A 224 -40.84 16.37 3.80
CA ALA A 224 -41.04 17.81 3.64
C ALA A 224 -42.50 18.22 3.87
N VAL A 225 -43.46 17.40 3.40
CA VAL A 225 -44.90 17.67 3.59
C VAL A 225 -45.31 17.48 5.05
N THR A 226 -44.78 16.47 5.75
CA THR A 226 -45.04 16.32 7.19
C THR A 226 -44.39 17.42 8.02
N ALA A 227 -43.18 17.87 7.65
CA ALA A 227 -42.55 19.02 8.30
C ALA A 227 -43.34 20.33 8.08
N ALA A 228 -43.88 20.54 6.88
CA ALA A 228 -44.72 21.71 6.59
C ALA A 228 -46.04 21.68 7.35
N LYS A 229 -46.71 20.53 7.42
CA LYS A 229 -47.94 20.37 8.23
C LYS A 229 -47.70 20.58 9.72
N ALA A 230 -46.59 20.07 10.26
CA ALA A 230 -46.23 20.29 11.65
C ALA A 230 -45.95 21.76 11.97
N ALA A 231 -45.40 22.52 11.01
CA ALA A 231 -45.19 23.97 11.17
C ALA A 231 -46.51 24.76 11.14
N GLU A 232 -47.44 24.38 10.27
CA GLU A 232 -48.76 25.03 10.15
C GLU A 232 -49.64 24.75 11.38
N GLU A 233 -49.62 23.52 11.91
CA GLU A 233 -50.30 23.16 13.16
C GLU A 233 -49.72 23.92 14.37
N ALA A 234 -48.41 24.13 14.40
CA ALA A 234 -47.77 24.93 15.45
C ALA A 234 -48.11 26.43 15.37
N GLU A 235 -48.35 26.97 14.17
CA GLU A 235 -48.79 28.36 13.99
C GLU A 235 -50.28 28.54 14.33
N ALA A 236 -51.12 27.55 14.00
CA ALA A 236 -52.53 27.55 14.37
C ALA A 236 -52.74 27.46 15.89
N ALA A 237 -51.95 26.62 16.58
CA ALA A 237 -52.00 26.52 18.04
C ALA A 237 -51.60 27.83 18.73
N LYS A 238 -50.64 28.59 18.17
CA LYS A 238 -50.26 29.91 18.69
C LYS A 238 -51.38 30.94 18.53
N LYS A 239 -52.08 30.94 17.39
CA LYS A 239 -53.20 31.88 17.16
C LYS A 239 -54.39 31.59 18.07
N GLN A 240 -54.71 30.32 18.30
CA GLN A 240 -55.75 29.95 19.28
C GLN A 240 -55.39 30.37 20.69
N GLN A 241 -54.12 30.20 21.08
CA GLN A 241 -53.68 30.65 22.40
C GLN A 241 -53.75 32.18 22.56
N GLU A 242 -53.41 32.93 21.51
CA GLU A 242 -53.55 34.40 21.50
C GLU A 242 -55.02 34.87 21.55
N GLU A 243 -55.94 34.16 20.90
CA GLU A 243 -57.38 34.45 20.96
C GLU A 243 -57.97 34.13 22.35
N ASP A 244 -57.62 32.98 22.93
CA ASP A 244 -58.05 32.59 24.28
C ASP A 244 -57.52 33.58 25.35
N ASP A 245 -56.28 34.07 25.19
CA ASP A 245 -55.69 35.08 26.08
C ASP A 245 -56.38 36.46 25.95
N LEU A 246 -56.81 36.85 24.73
CA LEU A 246 -57.55 38.10 24.51
C LEU A 246 -58.98 38.04 25.08
N ASP A 247 -59.67 36.90 24.93
CA ASP A 247 -61.01 36.70 25.50
C ASP A 247 -60.96 36.66 27.05
N ALA A 248 -59.91 36.08 27.63
CA ALA A 248 -59.69 36.10 29.07
C ALA A 248 -59.49 37.53 29.63
N LEU A 249 -58.86 38.42 28.85
CA LEU A 249 -58.67 39.83 29.23
C LEU A 249 -59.93 40.69 29.10
N LEU A 250 -60.86 40.31 28.21
CA LEU A 250 -62.14 41.02 28.04
C LEU A 250 -63.20 40.66 29.08
N LEU A 251 -63.02 39.53 29.78
CA LEU A 251 -63.93 39.03 30.82
C LEU A 251 -63.52 39.43 32.26
N ALA A 252 -62.39 40.13 32.43
CA ALA A 252 -61.88 40.65 33.71
C ALA A 252 -62.24 42.13 33.91
#